data_AF-A0A4V1UGW7-F1
#
_entry.id   AF-A0A4V1UGW7-F1
#
_cell.length_a   1.000
_cell.length_b   1.000
_cell.length_c   1.000
_cell.angle_alpha   90.00
_cell.angle_beta   90.00
_cell.angle_gamma   90.00
#
_symmetry.space_group_name_H-M   'P 1'
#
loop_
_entity.id
_entity.type
_entity.pdbx_description
1 polymer ?
#
loop_
_entity_poly.entity_id
_entity_poly.type
_entity_poly.pdbx_seq_one_letter_code
_entity_poly.pdbx_strand_id
1 'polypeptide(L)'
;MSTRRDFIKQSSLLTAAFFLPNDAFFASKKQVGLQSYTLRSSIMKDPKTVLAQVAKLGYKQIETFGYNEGKWFGLTVPELKAVLK
;
A
#
# COMPACT_ATOMS: atom_id res chain seq x y z
N MET A 1 24.95 -23.80 32.97
CA MET A 1 26.02 -24.17 32.02
C MET A 1 25.37 -24.99 30.93
N SER A 2 25.39 -24.54 29.67
CA SER A 2 24.78 -25.27 28.55
C SER A 2 25.61 -26.52 28.23
N THR A 3 24.96 -27.68 28.08
CA THR A 3 25.64 -28.94 27.75
C THR A 3 25.60 -29.22 26.23
N ARG A 4 26.45 -30.15 25.76
CA ARG A 4 26.40 -30.64 24.36
C ARG A 4 25.00 -31.16 23.99
N ARG A 5 24.32 -31.79 24.93
CA ARG A 5 22.97 -32.32 24.73
C ARG A 5 21.95 -31.19 24.57
N ASP A 6 22.08 -30.12 25.34
CA ASP A 6 21.22 -28.94 25.21
C ASP A 6 21.45 -28.23 23.88
N PHE A 7 22.71 -28.12 23.46
CA PHE A 7 23.06 -27.57 22.14
C PHE A 7 22.40 -28.36 21.01
N ILE A 8 22.55 -29.70 20.99
CA ILE A 8 21.93 -30.53 19.94
C ILE A 8 20.40 -30.34 19.92
N LYS A 9 19.74 -30.37 21.10
CA LYS A 9 18.29 -30.18 21.18
C LYS A 9 17.86 -28.81 20.64
N GLN A 10 18.57 -27.75 21.02
CA GLN A 10 18.27 -26.38 20.60
C GLN A 10 18.51 -26.17 19.11
N SER A 11 19.65 -26.65 18.59
CA SER A 11 19.96 -26.57 17.16
C SER A 11 18.98 -27.36 16.31
N SER A 12 18.61 -28.59 16.71
CA SER A 12 17.61 -29.39 16.00
C SER A 12 16.23 -28.74 15.99
N LEU A 13 15.80 -28.16 17.12
CA LEU A 13 14.52 -27.45 17.20
C LEU A 13 14.52 -26.19 16.32
N LEU A 14 15.62 -25.43 16.33
CA LEU A 14 15.77 -24.26 15.47
C LEU A 14 15.73 -24.64 13.98
N THR A 15 16.46 -25.69 13.58
CA THR A 15 16.42 -26.21 12.21
C THR A 15 15.02 -26.65 11.80
N ALA A 16 14.28 -27.34 12.68
CA ALA A 16 12.89 -27.71 12.41
C ALA A 16 11.97 -26.48 12.24
N ALA A 17 12.18 -25.42 13.02
CA ALA A 17 11.40 -24.18 12.91
C ALA A 17 11.60 -23.46 11.56
N PHE A 18 12.77 -23.60 10.93
CA PHE A 18 13.02 -23.03 9.59
C PHE A 18 12.21 -23.71 8.47
N PHE A 19 11.72 -24.94 8.67
CA PHE A 19 10.86 -25.63 7.72
C PHE A 19 9.37 -25.28 7.87
N LEU A 20 8.99 -24.51 8.89
CA LEU A 20 7.61 -24.06 9.06
C LEU A 20 7.28 -22.99 8.02
N PRO A 21 6.08 -23.02 7.40
CA PRO A 21 5.65 -21.95 6.50
C PRO A 21 5.62 -20.64 7.26
N ASN A 22 6.43 -19.67 6.81
CA ASN A 22 6.58 -18.39 7.46
C ASN A 22 5.94 -17.23 6.68
N ASP A 23 5.21 -17.55 5.59
CA ASP A 23 4.59 -16.56 4.71
C ASP A 23 3.71 -15.58 5.48
N ALA A 24 2.98 -16.04 6.51
CA ALA A 24 2.15 -15.18 7.34
C ALA A 24 2.95 -14.23 8.25
N PHE A 25 4.15 -14.62 8.68
CA PHE A 25 5.03 -13.79 9.51
C PHE A 25 5.75 -12.72 8.69
N PHE A 26 6.01 -12.99 7.41
CA PHE A 26 6.66 -12.06 6.47
C PHE A 26 5.70 -11.45 5.46
N ALA A 27 4.40 -11.72 5.56
CA ALA A 27 3.39 -11.18 4.67
C ALA A 27 3.36 -9.65 4.77
N SER A 28 3.82 -8.98 3.72
CA SER A 28 3.57 -7.55 3.58
C SER A 28 2.13 -7.35 3.13
N LYS A 29 1.46 -6.34 3.71
CA LYS A 29 0.16 -5.91 3.19
C LYS A 29 0.38 -5.39 1.78
N LYS A 30 -0.26 -6.04 0.79
CA LYS A 30 -0.25 -5.55 -0.59
C LYS A 30 -0.82 -4.14 -0.61
N GLN A 31 -0.04 -3.20 -1.12
CA GLN A 31 -0.49 -1.84 -1.33
C GLN A 31 -1.29 -1.82 -2.64
N VAL A 32 -2.62 -1.70 -2.51
CA VAL A 32 -3.51 -1.61 -3.67
C VAL A 32 -3.68 -0.15 -4.04
N GLY A 33 -3.16 0.22 -5.21
CA GLY A 33 -3.35 1.53 -5.83
C GLY A 33 -4.50 1.53 -6.82
N LEU A 34 -5.09 2.71 -7.02
CA LEU A 34 -6.04 2.97 -8.09
C LEU A 34 -5.40 3.87 -9.15
N GLN A 35 -5.36 3.41 -10.40
CA GLN A 35 -5.01 4.27 -11.52
C GLN A 35 -6.19 5.21 -11.83
N SER A 36 -6.02 6.52 -11.63
CA SER A 36 -7.14 7.47 -11.68
C SER A 36 -7.71 7.66 -13.09
N TYR A 37 -6.98 7.23 -14.12
CA TYR A 37 -7.48 7.21 -15.51
C TYR A 37 -8.73 6.33 -15.69
N THR A 38 -8.92 5.32 -14.84
CA THR A 38 -10.15 4.51 -14.81
C THR A 38 -11.38 5.37 -14.52
N LEU A 39 -11.19 6.49 -13.81
CA LEU A 39 -12.24 7.47 -13.46
C LEU A 39 -12.20 8.73 -14.32
N ARG A 40 -11.48 8.74 -15.45
CA ARG A 40 -11.19 9.94 -16.26
C ARG A 40 -12.40 10.82 -16.57
N SER A 41 -13.57 10.23 -16.84
CA SER A 41 -14.78 10.96 -17.19
C SER A 41 -15.44 11.65 -15.99
N SER A 42 -15.29 11.09 -14.79
CA SER A 42 -15.91 11.59 -13.56
C SER A 42 -14.96 12.54 -12.83
N ILE A 43 -13.68 12.18 -12.71
CA ILE A 43 -12.69 12.96 -11.96
C ILE A 43 -12.43 14.34 -12.59
N MET A 44 -12.57 14.45 -13.92
CA MET A 44 -12.42 15.74 -14.62
C MET A 44 -13.61 16.68 -14.41
N LYS A 45 -14.76 16.19 -13.94
CA LYS A 45 -15.95 16.99 -13.64
C LYS A 45 -15.95 17.49 -12.20
N ASP A 46 -15.64 16.61 -11.26
CA ASP A 46 -15.59 16.92 -9.83
C ASP A 46 -14.48 16.10 -9.14
N PRO A 47 -13.22 16.60 -9.18
CA PRO A 47 -12.09 15.85 -8.67
C PRO A 47 -12.15 15.67 -7.15
N LYS A 48 -12.65 16.65 -6.40
CA LYS A 48 -12.68 16.60 -4.92
C LYS A 48 -13.66 15.53 -4.44
N THR A 49 -14.87 15.51 -4.99
CA THR A 49 -15.89 14.51 -4.61
C THR A 49 -15.47 13.11 -5.02
N VAL A 50 -14.93 12.93 -6.22
CA VAL A 50 -14.49 11.61 -6.70
C VAL A 50 -13.34 11.07 -5.85
N LEU A 51 -12.33 11.88 -5.54
CA LEU A 51 -11.21 11.46 -4.69
C LEU A 51 -11.67 11.11 -3.27
N ALA A 52 -12.62 11.86 -2.70
CA ALA A 52 -13.22 11.52 -1.41
C ALA A 52 -13.98 10.18 -1.44
N GLN A 53 -14.67 9.86 -2.54
CA GLN A 53 -15.33 8.56 -2.71
C GLN A 53 -14.30 7.43 -2.84
N VAL A 54 -13.22 7.62 -3.60
CA VAL A 54 -12.13 6.65 -3.72
C VAL A 54 -11.51 6.33 -2.36
N ALA A 55 -11.28 7.34 -1.52
CA ALA A 55 -10.81 7.16 -0.16
C ALA A 55 -11.82 6.38 0.70
N LYS A 56 -13.13 6.68 0.60
CA LYS A 56 -14.20 5.94 1.30
C LYS A 56 -14.28 4.47 0.87
N LEU A 57 -13.93 4.14 -0.37
CA LEU A 57 -13.86 2.76 -0.87
C LEU A 57 -12.63 2.00 -0.34
N GLY A 58 -11.73 2.66 0.38
CA GLY A 58 -10.59 2.01 1.04
C GLY A 58 -9.29 2.01 0.24
N TYR A 59 -9.25 2.67 -0.92
CA TYR A 59 -8.00 2.88 -1.66
C TYR A 59 -7.09 3.85 -0.89
N LYS A 60 -5.83 3.45 -0.72
CA LYS A 60 -4.82 4.23 0.01
C LYS A 60 -3.79 4.90 -0.89
N GLN A 61 -3.80 4.54 -2.16
CA GLN A 61 -2.87 5.04 -3.17
C GLN A 61 -3.66 5.34 -4.43
N ILE A 62 -3.34 6.46 -5.05
CA ILE A 62 -3.87 6.83 -6.35
C ILE A 62 -2.72 7.25 -7.25
N GLU A 63 -2.72 6.75 -8.47
CA GLU A 63 -1.80 7.17 -9.51
C GLU A 63 -2.50 8.23 -10.35
N THR A 64 -1.89 9.40 -10.49
CA THR A 64 -2.46 10.52 -11.24
C THR A 64 -2.11 10.43 -12.72
N PHE A 65 -2.89 11.11 -13.56
CA PHE A 65 -2.62 11.28 -14.99
C PHE A 65 -2.89 12.73 -15.42
N GLY A 66 -2.46 13.07 -16.64
CA GLY A 66 -2.91 14.31 -17.30
C GLY A 66 -2.48 15.58 -16.58
N TYR A 67 -1.25 15.60 -16.06
CA TYR A 67 -0.66 16.83 -15.53
C TYR A 67 -0.55 17.86 -16.66
N ASN A 68 -1.17 19.02 -16.48
CA ASN A 68 -1.08 20.12 -17.43
C ASN A 68 -1.08 21.46 -16.68
N GLU A 69 -0.29 22.42 -17.15
CA GLU A 69 -0.25 23.79 -16.60
C GLU A 69 -0.11 23.88 -15.06
N GLY A 70 0.70 23.00 -14.46
CA GLY A 70 0.90 23.02 -13.01
C GLY A 70 -0.20 22.34 -12.20
N LYS A 71 -1.15 21.66 -12.85
CA LYS A 71 -2.37 21.13 -12.24
C LYS A 71 -2.66 19.69 -12.62
N TRP A 72 -3.34 18.99 -11.72
CA TRP A 72 -4.00 17.70 -11.97
C TRP A 72 -5.49 17.88 -11.78
N PHE A 73 -6.28 17.47 -12.78
CA PHE A 73 -7.75 17.56 -12.73
C PHE A 73 -8.26 18.99 -12.43
N GLY A 74 -7.49 20.02 -12.80
CA GLY A 74 -7.78 21.42 -12.46
C GLY A 74 -7.35 21.88 -11.06
N LEU A 75 -6.83 20.98 -10.22
CA LEU A 75 -6.29 21.28 -8.89
C LEU A 75 -4.80 21.57 -8.97
N THR A 76 -4.35 22.63 -8.29
CA THR A 76 -2.92 22.87 -8.08
C THR A 76 -2.30 21.79 -7.19
N VAL A 77 -0.98 21.64 -7.24
CA VAL A 77 -0.25 20.66 -6.41
C VAL A 77 -0.58 20.78 -4.91
N PRO A 78 -0.65 21.98 -4.29
CA PRO A 78 -1.05 22.13 -2.89
C PRO A 78 -2.50 21.69 -2.63
N GLU A 79 -3.43 22.01 -3.53
CA GLU A 79 -4.84 21.64 -3.38
C GLU A 79 -5.04 20.13 -3.51
N LEU A 80 -4.42 19.50 -4.50
CA LEU A 80 -4.46 18.05 -4.65
C LEU A 80 -3.88 17.37 -3.41
N LYS A 81 -2.73 17.86 -2.91
CA LYS A 81 -2.11 17.34 -1.68
C LYS A 81 -3.03 17.47 -0.47
N ALA A 82 -3.82 18.53 -0.38
CA ALA A 82 -4.78 18.71 0.71
C ALA A 82 -5.95 17.70 0.62
N VAL A 83 -6.37 17.33 -0.59
CA VAL A 83 -7.45 16.34 -0.82
C VAL A 83 -6.97 14.89 -0.59
N LEU A 84 -5.69 14.61 -0.85
CA LEU A 84 -5.09 13.28 -0.71
C LEU A 84 -4.48 12.98 0.68
N LYS A 85 -4.57 13.92 1.62
CA LYS A 85 -4.16 13.71 3.03
C LYS A 85 -5.23 12.96 3.81
#